data_AF-A0A1V5A006-F1
#
_entry.id   AF-A0A1V5A006-F1
#
_cell.length_a   1.000
_cell.length_b   1.000
_cell.length_c   1.000
_cell.angle_alpha   90.00
_cell.angle_beta   90.00
_cell.angle_gamma   90.00
#
_symmetry.space_group_name_H-M   'P 1'
#
loop_
_entity.id
_entity.type
_entity.pdbx_description
1 polymer ?
#
loop_
_entity_poly.entity_id
_entity_poly.type
_entity_poly.pdbx_seq_one_letter_code
_entity_poly.pdbx_strand_id
1 'polypeptide(L)' 'MLSINSRGQIVIPKEVRKRADIRDGDKLALVSWLNNDGICCLALIRADNLSSEVSGVIHSLLTDTG' A
#
# COMPACT_ATOMS: atom_id res chain seq x y z
N MET A 1 -15.31 -0.61 -3.37
CA MET A 1 -14.89 -2.01 -3.27
C MET A 1 -14.06 -2.34 -4.51
N LEU A 2 -12.92 -3.01 -4.35
CA LEU A 2 -12.11 -3.49 -5.47
C LEU A 2 -12.20 -5.02 -5.49
N SER A 3 -12.26 -5.62 -6.67
CA SER A 3 -12.24 -7.08 -6.81
C SER A 3 -10.86 -7.53 -7.26
N ILE A 4 -10.47 -8.72 -6.82
CA ILE A 4 -9.28 -9.42 -7.30
C ILE A 4 -9.70 -10.24 -8.51
N ASN A 5 -9.00 -10.08 -9.64
CA ASN A 5 -9.29 -10.87 -10.84
C ASN A 5 -8.70 -12.29 -10.76
N SER A 6 -8.96 -13.12 -11.77
CA SER A 6 -8.47 -14.52 -11.81
C SER A 6 -6.94 -14.67 -11.80
N ARG A 7 -6.19 -13.59 -12.06
CA ARG A 7 -4.73 -13.56 -11.98
C ARG A 7 -4.22 -13.06 -10.63
N GLY A 8 -5.10 -12.82 -9.66
CA GLY A 8 -4.71 -12.28 -8.36
C GLY A 8 -4.41 -10.78 -8.38
N GLN A 9 -4.82 -10.04 -9.43
CA GLN A 9 -4.50 -8.61 -9.56
C GLN A 9 -5.65 -7.72 -9.07
N ILE A 10 -5.27 -6.58 -8.49
CA ILE A 10 -6.18 -5.46 -8.20
C ILE A 10 -5.95 -4.38 -9.27
N VAL A 11 -7.03 -3.92 -9.90
CA VAL A 11 -6.97 -2.78 -10.83
C VAL A 11 -7.19 -1.50 -10.05
N ILE A 12 -6.17 -0.64 -9.97
CA ILE A 12 -6.31 0.68 -9.36
C ILE A 12 -7.17 1.55 -10.29
N PRO A 13 -8.31 2.09 -9.83
CA PRO A 13 -9.18 2.91 -10.65
C PRO A 13 -8.44 4.12 -11.24
N LYS A 14 -8.79 4.50 -12.47
CA LYS A 14 -8.14 5.60 -13.22
C LYS A 14 -8.08 6.90 -12.40
N GLU A 15 -9.17 7.26 -11.74
CA GLU A 15 -9.24 8.48 -10.93
C GLU A 15 -8.30 8.46 -9.72
N VAL A 16 -8.11 7.29 -9.10
CA VAL A 16 -7.16 7.12 -7.99
C VAL A 16 -5.73 7.26 -8.50
N ARG A 17 -5.39 6.58 -9.62
CA ARG A 17 -4.07 6.72 -10.26
C ARG A 17 -3.75 8.17 -10.61
N LYS A 18 -4.71 8.90 -11.19
CA LYS A 18 -4.53 10.31 -11.57
C LYS A 18 -4.29 11.20 -10.35
N ARG A 19 -5.04 11.02 -9.26
CA ARG A 19 -4.87 11.79 -8.02
C ARG A 19 -3.56 11.48 -7.30
N ALA A 20 -3.11 10.23 -7.36
CA ALA A 20 -1.88 9.78 -6.74
C ALA A 20 -0.64 9.91 -7.65
N ASP A 21 -0.81 10.44 -8.87
CA ASP A 21 0.21 10.53 -9.93
C ASP A 21 0.94 9.20 -10.21
N ILE A 22 0.19 8.09 -10.20
CA ILE A 22 0.71 6.75 -10.49
C ILE A 22 0.69 6.52 -12.01
N ARG A 23 1.87 6.26 -12.57
CA ARG A 23 2.11 6.02 -14.00
C ARG A 23 2.50 4.57 -14.27
N ASP A 24 2.44 4.18 -15.53
CA ASP A 24 2.87 2.84 -15.94
C ASP A 24 4.38 2.68 -15.67
N GLY A 25 4.75 1.57 -15.04
CA GLY A 25 6.13 1.29 -14.64
C GLY A 25 6.50 1.76 -13.22
N ASP A 26 5.66 2.56 -12.56
CA ASP A 26 5.87 2.94 -11.16
C ASP A 26 5.85 1.71 -10.26
N LYS A 27 6.75 1.69 -9.27
CA LYS A 27 6.84 0.63 -8.29
C LYS A 27 6.12 1.05 -7.01
N LEU A 28 5.19 0.22 -6.57
CA LEU A 28 4.52 0.35 -5.27
C LEU A 28 5.00 -0.76 -4.35
N ALA A 29 5.36 -0.41 -3.13
CA ALA A 29 5.52 -1.36 -2.05
C ALA A 29 4.16 -1.72 -1.46
N LEU A 30 3.98 -3.01 -1.19
CA LEU A 30 2.85 -3.56 -0.47
C LEU A 30 3.25 -3.75 1.00
N VAL A 31 2.51 -3.12 1.90
CA VAL A 31 2.71 -3.26 3.34
C VAL A 31 1.48 -3.92 3.96
N SER A 32 1.68 -4.99 4.73
CA SER A 32 0.59 -5.68 5.43
C SER A 32 0.50 -5.22 6.87
N TRP A 33 -0.72 -4.96 7.34
CA TRP A 33 -1.01 -4.76 8.75
C TRP A 33 -1.48 -6.07 9.39
N LEU A 34 -0.98 -6.36 10.59
CA LEU A 34 -1.36 -7.54 11.37
C LEU A 34 -2.25 -7.15 12.56
N ASN A 35 -3.31 -7.90 12.79
CA ASN A 35 -4.02 -7.93 14.06
C ASN A 35 -3.88 -9.33 14.68
N ASN A 36 -4.58 -9.56 15.81
CA ASN A 36 -4.51 -10.83 16.52
C ASN A 36 -4.94 -12.06 15.68
N ASP A 37 -5.70 -11.85 14.60
CA ASP A 37 -6.26 -12.90 13.74
C ASP A 37 -5.52 -13.03 12.39
N GLY A 38 -4.46 -12.22 12.15
CA GLY A 38 -3.65 -12.26 10.94
C GLY A 38 -3.59 -10.94 10.18
N ILE A 39 -3.37 -10.99 8.86
CA ILE A 39 -3.31 -9.77 8.02
C ILE A 39 -4.72 -9.17 7.92
N CYS A 40 -4.93 -7.99 8.49
CA CYS A 40 -6.21 -7.31 8.43
C CYS A 40 -6.33 -6.39 7.21
N CYS A 41 -5.24 -5.73 6.83
CA CYS A 41 -5.23 -4.66 5.85
C CYS A 41 -3.94 -4.66 5.02
N LEU A 42 -4.02 -4.10 3.81
CA LEU A 42 -2.89 -3.87 2.92
C LEU A 42 -2.82 -2.37 2.59
N ALA A 43 -1.64 -1.80 2.67
CA ALA A 43 -1.33 -0.46 2.18
C ALA A 43 -0.42 -0.54 0.95
N LEU A 44 -0.67 0.34 -0.02
CA LEU A 44 0.19 0.53 -1.20
C LEU A 44 0.87 1.89 -1.08
N ILE A 45 2.20 1.90 -1.12
CA ILE A 45 3.03 3.10 -0.96
C ILE A 45 3.98 3.14 -2.14
N ARG A 46 4.25 4.32 -2.74
CA ARG A 46 5.29 4.38 -3.77
C ARG A 46 6.64 3.98 -3.20
N ALA A 47 7.38 3.15 -3.93
CA ALA A 47 8.64 2.59 -3.45
C ALA A 47 9.72 3.66 -3.27
N ASP A 48 9.65 4.77 -4.01
CA ASP A 48 10.55 5.92 -3.87
C ASP A 48 10.34 6.70 -2.57
N ASN A 49 9.11 6.68 -2.02
CA ASN A 49 8.78 7.30 -0.75
C ASN A 49 9.29 6.49 0.46
N LEU A 50 9.83 5.28 0.27
CA LEU A 50 10.33 4.41 1.34
C LEU A 50 11.82 4.61 1.62
N SER A 51 12.36 5.82 1.46
CA SER A 51 13.71 6.10 1.95
C SER A 51 13.86 5.68 3.42
N SER A 52 15.08 5.30 3.83
CA SER A 52 15.35 4.66 5.13
C SER A 52 14.76 5.41 6.33
N GLU A 53 14.68 6.74 6.25
CA GLU A 53 14.12 7.60 7.29
C GLU A 53 12.57 7.55 7.32
N VAL A 54 11.92 7.42 6.16
CA VAL A 54 10.46 7.39 6.03
C VAL A 54 9.90 6.02 6.39
N SER A 55 10.65 4.93 6.16
CA SER A 55 10.24 3.59 6.60
C SER A 55 10.05 3.50 8.12
N GLY A 56 10.87 4.21 8.91
CA GLY A 56 10.74 4.25 10.37
C GLY A 56 9.48 5.00 10.82
N VAL A 57 9.13 6.09 10.13
CA VAL A 57 7.89 6.85 10.39
C VAL A 57 6.66 6.04 10.00
N ILE A 58 6.70 5.37 8.84
CA ILE A 58 5.62 4.47 8.41
C ILE A 58 5.47 3.34 9.43
N HIS A 59 6.55 2.69 9.88
CA HIS A 59 6.45 1.67 10.92
C HIS A 59 5.78 2.21 12.18
N SER A 60 6.18 3.39 12.67
CA SER A 60 5.58 4.02 13.86
C SER A 60 4.07 4.25 13.70
N LEU A 61 3.65 4.85 12.58
CA LEU A 61 2.23 5.05 12.25
C LEU A 61 1.48 3.73 12.06
N LEU A 62 2.21 2.67 11.64
CA LEU A 62 1.67 1.34 11.45
C LEU A 62 1.69 0.44 12.70
N THR A 63 2.19 0.95 13.83
CA THR A 63 2.23 0.22 15.10
C THR A 63 1.58 1.00 16.25
N ASP A 64 1.10 2.22 15.99
CA ASP A 64 0.31 2.99 16.96
C ASP A 64 -1.12 2.41 17.05
N THR A 65 -1.20 1.22 17.65
CA THR A 65 -2.41 0.71 18.28
C THR A 65 -2.33 1.07 19.75
N GLY A 66 -3.00 2.16 20.13
CA GLY A 66 -3.38 2.39 21.52
C GLY A 66 -4.28 1.30 22.07
#